data_AF-A0A943Q4B3-F1
#
_entry.id   AF-A0A943Q4B3-F1
#
_cell.length_a   1.000
_cell.length_b   1.000
_cell.length_c   1.000
_cell.angle_alpha   90.00
_cell.angle_beta   90.00
_cell.angle_gamma   90.00
#
_symmetry.space_group_name_H-M   'P 1'
#
loop_
_entity.id
_entity.type
_entity.pdbx_description
1 polymer ?
#
loop_
_entity_poly.entity_id
_entity_poly.type
_entity_poly.pdbx_seq_one_letter_code
_entity_poly.pdbx_strand_id
1 'polypeptide(L)' 'MEKHADKYRQLAINIAYYRKKANITQMELAEKVGISRTHMSNIEAPNVLTAFTTTVLFDIADALGVELIQLFDFTK' A
#
# COMPACT_ATOMS: atom_id res chain seq x y z
N MET A 1 -8.38 10.51 13.96
CA MET A 1 -7.52 9.88 12.91
C MET A 1 -6.44 10.82 12.36
N GLU A 2 -6.44 12.13 12.69
CA GLU A 2 -5.48 13.10 12.14
C GLU A 2 -4.00 12.86 12.49
N LYS A 3 -3.69 12.32 13.68
CA LYS A 3 -2.30 12.22 14.18
C LYS A 3 -1.34 11.42 13.28
N HIS A 4 -1.84 10.53 12.43
CA HIS A 4 -1.03 9.66 11.59
C HIS A 4 -1.39 9.72 10.10
N ALA A 5 -2.24 10.67 9.70
CA ALA A 5 -2.75 10.75 8.33
C ALA A 5 -1.61 10.82 7.29
N ASP A 6 -0.59 11.63 7.55
CA ASP A 6 0.54 11.79 6.62
C ASP A 6 1.38 10.52 6.48
N LYS A 7 1.53 9.74 7.57
CA LYS A 7 2.22 8.44 7.52
C LYS A 7 1.45 7.44 6.65
N TYR A 8 0.13 7.36 6.80
CA TYR A 8 -0.70 6.50 5.94
C TYR A 8 -0.68 6.94 4.48
N ARG A 9 -0.68 8.25 4.20
CA ARG A 9 -0.53 8.77 2.83
C ARG A 9 0.82 8.39 2.23
N GLN A 10 1.91 8.52 2.99
CA GLN A 10 3.22 8.17 2.47
C GLN A 10 3.36 6.66 2.23
N LEU A 11 2.81 5.82 3.12
CA LEU A 11 2.71 4.38 2.89
C LEU A 11 1.92 4.07 1.61
N ALA A 12 0.77 4.71 1.41
CA ALA A 12 -0.03 4.56 0.19
C ALA A 12 0.73 4.92 -1.09
N ILE A 13 1.47 6.04 -1.07
CA ILE A 13 2.31 6.48 -2.19
C ILE A 13 3.39 5.44 -2.48
N ASN A 14 4.06 4.93 -1.45
CA ASN A 14 5.12 3.92 -1.60
C ASN A 14 4.57 2.60 -2.13
N ILE A 15 3.41 2.15 -1.63
CA ILE A 15 2.71 0.95 -2.12
C ILE A 15 2.39 1.11 -3.62
N ALA A 16 1.79 2.24 -4.01
CA ALA A 16 1.48 2.51 -5.41
C ALA A 16 2.74 2.59 -6.29
N TYR A 17 3.83 3.15 -5.78
CA TYR A 17 5.13 3.21 -6.45
C TYR A 17 5.67 1.80 -6.72
N TYR A 18 5.77 0.95 -5.69
CA TYR A 18 6.30 -0.40 -5.85
C TYR A 18 5.38 -1.30 -6.67
N ARG A 19 4.05 -1.14 -6.56
CA ARG A 19 3.11 -1.83 -7.44
C ARG A 19 3.34 -1.50 -8.91
N LYS A 20 3.50 -0.21 -9.24
CA LYS A 20 3.82 0.21 -10.62
C LYS A 20 5.18 -0.32 -11.08
N LYS A 21 6.18 -0.36 -10.19
CA LYS A 21 7.50 -0.93 -10.47
C LYS A 21 7.44 -2.45 -10.72
N ALA A 22 6.55 -3.17 -10.02
CA ALA A 22 6.27 -4.58 -10.23
C ALA A 22 5.40 -4.86 -11.47
N ASN A 23 4.92 -3.82 -12.17
CA ASN A 23 4.09 -3.91 -13.37
C ASN A 23 2.80 -4.74 -13.19
N ILE A 24 2.17 -4.63 -12.01
CA ILE A 24 0.86 -5.26 -11.73
C ILE A 24 -0.23 -4.21 -11.49
N THR A 25 -1.46 -4.57 -11.80
CA THR A 25 -2.67 -3.77 -11.56
C THR A 25 -3.06 -3.78 -10.08
N GLN A 26 -3.94 -2.85 -9.69
CA GLN A 26 -4.53 -2.87 -8.35
C GLN A 26 -5.38 -4.13 -8.10
N MET A 27 -5.98 -4.71 -9.15
CA MET A 27 -6.73 -5.96 -9.04
C MET A 27 -5.77 -7.10 -8.69
N GLU A 28 -4.69 -7.26 -9.45
CA GLU A 28 -3.71 -8.32 -9.22
C GLU A 28 -3.04 -8.21 -7.85
N LEU A 29 -2.74 -6.99 -7.39
CA LEU A 29 -2.20 -6.80 -6.04
C LEU A 29 -3.26 -7.15 -4.97
N ALA A 30 -4.52 -6.74 -5.16
CA ALA A 30 -5.59 -7.07 -4.23
C ALA A 30 -5.82 -8.58 -4.11
N GLU A 31 -5.78 -9.30 -5.24
CA GLU A 31 -5.86 -10.76 -5.30
C GLU A 31 -4.70 -11.43 -4.56
N LYS A 32 -3.46 -10.99 -4.76
CA LYS A 32 -2.27 -11.51 -4.07
C LYS A 32 -2.34 -11.30 -2.54
N VAL A 33 -2.88 -10.17 -2.11
CA VAL A 33 -2.99 -9.77 -0.69
C VAL A 33 -4.25 -10.36 -0.04
N GLY A 34 -5.22 -10.86 -0.81
CA GLY A 34 -6.48 -11.39 -0.28
C GLY A 34 -7.45 -10.31 0.20
N ILE A 35 -7.44 -9.12 -0.40
CA ILE A 35 -8.38 -8.04 -0.10
C ILE A 35 -9.21 -7.66 -1.33
N SER A 36 -10.29 -6.88 -1.14
CA SER A 36 -11.06 -6.40 -2.28
C SER A 36 -10.28 -5.37 -3.10
N ARG A 37 -10.51 -5.36 -4.42
CA ARG A 37 -9.98 -4.31 -5.31
C ARG A 37 -10.35 -2.90 -4.81
N THR A 38 -11.57 -2.71 -4.30
CA THR A 38 -12.00 -1.42 -3.74
C THR A 38 -11.16 -1.03 -2.52
N HIS A 39 -10.82 -1.98 -1.65
CA HIS A 39 -9.93 -1.71 -0.53
C HIS A 39 -8.54 -1.30 -1.01
N MET A 40 -7.95 -2.03 -1.97
CA MET A 40 -6.66 -1.65 -2.58
C MET A 40 -6.70 -0.27 -3.26
N SER A 41 -7.78 0.03 -3.98
CA SER A 41 -7.99 1.34 -4.60
C SER A 41 -8.07 2.46 -3.57
N ASN A 42 -8.73 2.22 -2.43
CA ASN A 42 -8.82 3.18 -1.34
C ASN A 42 -7.47 3.36 -0.64
N ILE A 43 -6.68 2.29 -0.48
CA ILE A 43 -5.32 2.34 0.06
C ILE A 43 -4.44 3.26 -0.80
N GLU A 44 -4.43 3.08 -2.13
CA GLU A 44 -3.56 3.86 -3.03
C GLU A 44 -4.11 5.26 -3.39
N ALA A 45 -5.33 5.60 -2.99
CA ALA A 45 -5.97 6.85 -3.39
C ALA A 45 -5.42 8.05 -2.58
N PRO A 46 -4.89 9.10 -3.24
CA PRO A 46 -4.22 10.22 -2.55
C PRO A 46 -5.17 11.05 -1.66
N ASN A 47 -6.47 11.05 -1.98
CA ASN A 47 -7.49 11.83 -1.27
C ASN A 47 -8.32 11.00 -0.27
N VAL A 48 -8.00 9.72 -0.10
CA VAL A 48 -8.74 8.83 0.79
C VAL A 48 -7.81 8.38 1.92
N LEU A 49 -8.13 8.75 3.16
CA LEU A 49 -7.41 8.22 4.30
C LEU A 49 -7.90 6.80 4.60
N THR A 50 -7.14 5.81 4.16
CA THR A 50 -7.45 4.40 4.39
C THR A 50 -6.47 3.81 5.38
N ALA A 51 -6.95 3.52 6.58
CA ALA A 51 -6.18 2.73 7.55
C ALA A 51 -6.27 1.24 7.17
N PHE A 52 -5.17 0.54 7.31
CA PHE A 52 -5.06 -0.90 7.07
C PHE A 52 -4.24 -1.55 8.19
N THR A 53 -4.42 -2.85 8.38
CA THR A 53 -3.72 -3.59 9.44
C THR A 53 -2.26 -3.82 9.08
N THR A 54 -1.44 -4.13 10.09
CA THR A 54 -0.06 -4.56 9.87
C THR A 54 0.04 -5.84 9.05
N THR A 55 -0.92 -6.76 9.19
CA THR A 55 -1.02 -7.96 8.35
C THR A 55 -1.13 -7.59 6.87
N VAL A 56 -2.08 -6.72 6.50
CA VAL A 56 -2.23 -6.25 5.11
C VAL A 56 -0.94 -5.60 4.61
N LEU A 57 -0.24 -4.85 5.47
CA LEU A 57 1.04 -4.23 5.10
C LEU A 57 2.15 -5.27 4.83
N PHE A 58 2.23 -6.32 5.64
CA PHE A 58 3.18 -7.43 5.42
C PHE A 58 2.86 -8.18 4.13
N ASP A 59 1.59 -8.52 3.92
CA ASP A 59 1.12 -9.22 2.72
C ASP A 59 1.40 -8.39 1.46
N ILE A 60 1.26 -7.06 1.52
CA ILE A 60 1.62 -6.16 0.42
C ILE A 60 3.13 -6.19 0.14
N ALA A 61 3.98 -6.16 1.17
CA ALA A 61 5.42 -6.21 1.00
C ALA A 61 5.84 -7.53 0.33
N ASP A 62 5.30 -8.66 0.80
CA ASP A 62 5.53 -9.98 0.24
C ASP A 62 5.03 -10.08 -1.20
N ALA A 63 3.82 -9.60 -1.49
CA ALA A 63 3.23 -9.61 -2.83
C ALA A 63 4.01 -8.76 -3.84
N LEU A 64 4.66 -7.69 -3.38
CA LEU A 64 5.49 -6.80 -4.19
C LEU A 64 6.97 -7.24 -4.27
N GLY A 65 7.38 -8.24 -3.49
CA GLY A 65 8.76 -8.72 -3.44
C GLY A 65 9.73 -7.66 -2.90
N VAL A 66 9.29 -6.85 -1.94
CA VAL A 66 10.09 -5.79 -1.31
C VAL A 66 10.18 -6.02 0.19
N GLU A 67 11.27 -5.56 0.80
CA GLU A 67 11.35 -5.55 2.26
C GLU A 67 10.38 -4.51 2.84
N LEU A 68 9.79 -4.83 3.99
CA LEU A 68 8.87 -3.93 4.69
C LEU A 68 9.46 -2.53 4.90
N ILE A 69 10.75 -2.43 5.23
CA ILE A 69 11.45 -1.15 5.46
C ILE A 69 11.36 -0.23 4.25
N GLN A 70 11.26 -0.78 3.04
CA GLN A 70 11.14 -0.01 1.80
C GLN A 70 9.78 0.69 1.69
N LEU A 71 8.72 0.14 2.28
CA LEU A 71 7.42 0.80 2.34
C LEU A 71 7.43 1.98 3.33
N PHE A 72 8.30 1.94 4.35
CA PHE A 72 8.50 3.01 5.34
C PHE A 72 9.55 4.05 4.94
N ASP A 73 10.13 3.96 3.73
CA ASP A 73 11.06 4.97 3.24
C ASP A 73 10.30 6.25 2.85
N PHE A 74 10.30 7.22 3.75
CA PHE A 74 9.61 8.51 3.59
C PHE A 74 10.53 9.62 3.08
N THR A 75 11.72 9.25 2.56
CA THR A 75 12.74 10.21 2.12
C THR A 75 12.72 10.45 0.61
N LYS A 76 11.82 9.80 -0.13
CA LYS A 76 11.63 9.93 -1.58
C LYS A 76 10.48 10.85 -1.95
#